data_AF-A0A957PAG6-F1
#
_entry.id   AF-A0A957PAG6-F1
#
_cell.length_a   1.000
_cell.length_b   1.000
_cell.length_c   1.000
_cell.angle_alpha   90.00
_cell.angle_beta   90.00
_cell.angle_gamma   90.00
#
_symmetry.space_group_name_H-M   'P 1'
#
loop_
_entity.id
_entity.type
_entity.pdbx_description
1 polymer ?
#
loop_
_entity_poly.entity_id
_entity_poly.type
_entity_poly.pdbx_seq_one_letter_code
_entity_poly.pdbx_strand_id
1 'polypeptide(L)'
;SFPAAAKTGTTTGNRDSWTAGYSRYLAAAVWSGNTDGKPTRNSTGIGGAAPIWNAFMEAVAADPAMRNKLDAPADPAAWEFIPPPGIEEVPVTCPEGLVCRPGGEYFSDVWLQKMSEFGPMSDSTATGAITNVFVQWQDGGRQFVGYCVSSELTGQTRTLLKTPIGVGLLPAPVLLDTKPADERTVDEQFMFTEQRKLLEQERDQAIGWGSSRNTPITLGRCEQMDSIARELYGDRVAAVTVDRGSAPIAQAQPTPEAQATPEEDAQPTERAPVLYSTHSSYSDNACAGSYILGRVINGNGGPTPGVRIMAVDQWGNRAEVVSKSSEADLGNFDFPIYSGTPHEIYLNVVDGSGNPISPTVVVRHKLDNESNTCHHVVFQSVG
;
A
#
# COMPACT_ATOMS: atom_id res chain seq x y z
N SER A 1 8.53 -13.82 -25.29
CA SER A 1 8.99 -13.20 -24.05
C SER A 1 10.43 -13.56 -23.73
N PHE A 2 11.14 -12.56 -23.22
CA PHE A 2 12.55 -12.57 -22.84
C PHE A 2 12.70 -11.78 -21.53
N PRO A 3 13.81 -11.94 -20.79
CA PRO A 3 14.05 -11.17 -19.58
C PRO A 3 14.04 -9.66 -19.82
N ALA A 4 13.23 -8.95 -19.04
CA ALA A 4 13.16 -7.49 -19.09
C ALA A 4 12.86 -6.92 -17.71
N ALA A 5 13.36 -5.71 -17.46
CA ALA A 5 13.06 -4.93 -16.26
C ALA A 5 12.34 -3.65 -16.67
N ALA A 6 11.24 -3.30 -16.02
CA ALA A 6 10.46 -2.13 -16.35
C ALA A 6 9.88 -1.46 -15.11
N LYS A 7 9.67 -0.15 -15.22
CA LYS A 7 9.03 0.66 -14.19
C LYS A 7 7.93 1.51 -14.82
N THR A 8 6.76 1.44 -14.20
CA THR A 8 5.62 2.29 -14.53
C THR A 8 5.65 3.61 -13.77
N GLY A 9 5.09 4.65 -14.36
CA GLY A 9 4.87 5.96 -13.75
C GLY A 9 3.48 6.50 -14.10
N THR A 10 2.84 7.17 -13.14
CA THR A 10 1.57 7.87 -13.33
C THR A 10 1.69 9.22 -12.65
N THR A 11 1.48 10.31 -13.37
CA THR A 11 1.49 11.65 -12.77
C THR A 11 0.19 11.93 -12.01
N THR A 12 0.22 12.87 -11.07
CA THR A 12 -0.95 13.38 -10.36
C THR A 12 -2.08 13.78 -11.32
N GLY A 13 -3.31 13.44 -10.97
CA GLY A 13 -4.49 13.74 -11.79
C GLY A 13 -4.55 12.97 -13.11
N ASN A 14 -3.82 11.84 -13.23
CA ASN A 14 -3.84 10.92 -14.38
C ASN A 14 -3.59 11.62 -15.73
N ARG A 15 -2.69 12.62 -15.77
CA ARG A 15 -2.37 13.35 -17.01
C ARG A 15 -1.46 12.55 -17.94
N ASP A 16 -0.46 11.92 -17.34
CA ASP A 16 0.58 11.18 -18.04
C ASP A 16 0.71 9.76 -17.49
N SER A 17 0.80 8.82 -18.41
CA SER A 17 1.14 7.43 -18.19
C SER A 17 2.49 7.14 -18.82
N TRP A 18 3.41 6.58 -18.02
CA TRP A 18 4.76 6.23 -18.45
C TRP A 18 5.06 4.76 -18.19
N THR A 19 5.82 4.16 -19.08
CA THR A 19 6.55 2.91 -18.81
C THR A 19 7.91 3.01 -19.45
N ALA A 20 8.95 2.92 -18.63
CA ALA A 20 10.33 2.83 -19.09
C ALA A 20 10.89 1.49 -18.64
N GLY A 21 11.67 0.86 -19.51
CA GLY A 21 12.26 -0.44 -19.19
C GLY A 21 13.31 -0.82 -20.20
N TYR A 22 13.95 -1.95 -19.95
CA TYR A 22 15.02 -2.46 -20.78
C TYR A 22 15.10 -3.98 -20.79
N SER A 23 15.66 -4.50 -21.87
CA SER A 23 16.31 -5.81 -21.94
C SER A 23 17.83 -5.61 -22.01
N ARG A 24 18.60 -6.69 -22.13
CA ARG A 24 20.05 -6.60 -22.33
C ARG A 24 20.47 -5.77 -23.56
N TYR A 25 19.62 -5.70 -24.59
CA TYR A 25 19.97 -5.11 -25.89
C TYR A 25 19.16 -3.87 -26.26
N LEU A 26 18.10 -3.56 -25.52
CA LEU A 26 17.21 -2.45 -25.86
C LEU A 26 16.65 -1.80 -24.59
N ALA A 27 16.83 -0.49 -24.47
CA ALA A 27 16.09 0.34 -23.53
C ALA A 27 15.03 1.13 -24.30
N ALA A 28 13.80 1.15 -23.78
CA ALA A 28 12.69 1.86 -24.38
C ALA A 28 11.83 2.52 -23.30
N ALA A 29 11.30 3.70 -23.62
CA ALA A 29 10.31 4.38 -22.80
C ALA A 29 9.10 4.73 -23.66
N VAL A 30 7.92 4.50 -23.11
CA VAL A 30 6.64 4.87 -23.70
C VAL A 30 5.96 5.88 -22.79
N TRP A 31 5.49 6.95 -23.41
CA TRP A 31 4.57 7.90 -22.81
C TRP A 31 3.23 7.83 -23.52
N SER A 32 2.17 8.00 -22.74
CA SER A 32 0.81 8.22 -23.23
C SER A 32 0.16 9.31 -22.39
N GLY A 33 -0.44 10.30 -23.06
CA GLY A 33 -1.13 11.43 -22.42
C GLY A 33 -1.84 12.28 -23.46
N ASN A 34 -2.68 13.20 -23.00
CA ASN A 34 -3.25 14.21 -23.91
C ASN A 34 -2.22 15.32 -24.16
N THR A 35 -2.01 15.68 -25.41
CA THR A 35 -1.04 16.73 -25.79
C THR A 35 -1.41 18.12 -25.29
N ASP A 36 -2.66 18.34 -24.86
CA ASP A 36 -3.13 19.57 -24.23
C ASP A 36 -3.03 19.55 -22.69
N GLY A 37 -2.42 18.51 -22.11
CA GLY A 37 -2.18 18.37 -20.67
C GLY A 37 -3.44 18.05 -19.84
N LYS A 38 -4.59 17.81 -20.49
CA LYS A 38 -5.80 17.39 -19.77
C LYS A 38 -5.66 15.98 -19.22
N PRO A 39 -6.29 15.67 -18.08
CA PRO A 39 -6.37 14.31 -17.54
C PRO A 39 -6.83 13.29 -18.58
N THR A 40 -6.18 12.14 -18.59
CA THR A 40 -6.62 10.95 -19.34
C THR A 40 -7.67 10.19 -18.53
N ARG A 41 -8.54 9.44 -19.21
CA ARG A 41 -9.59 8.65 -18.54
C ARG A 41 -9.08 7.24 -18.29
N ASN A 42 -9.03 6.82 -17.02
CA ASN A 42 -8.61 5.47 -16.61
C ASN A 42 -7.22 5.06 -17.15
N SER A 43 -6.32 6.02 -17.42
CA SER A 43 -4.95 5.70 -17.84
C SER A 43 -3.99 5.85 -16.67
N THR A 44 -3.42 4.72 -16.24
CA THR A 44 -2.29 4.66 -15.32
C THR A 44 -1.06 4.16 -16.07
N GLY A 45 0.13 4.23 -15.48
CA GLY A 45 1.33 3.61 -16.05
C GLY A 45 1.10 2.16 -16.48
N ILE A 46 0.36 1.38 -15.67
CA ILE A 46 0.04 -0.03 -15.93
C ILE A 46 -1.01 -0.21 -17.04
N GLY A 47 -2.06 0.62 -17.06
CA GLY A 47 -3.16 0.47 -18.03
C GLY A 47 -2.96 1.21 -19.36
N GLY A 48 -2.05 2.18 -19.40
CA GLY A 48 -1.80 3.05 -20.56
C GLY A 48 -0.52 2.72 -21.31
N ALA A 49 0.62 3.13 -20.75
CA ALA A 49 1.92 2.99 -21.41
C ALA A 49 2.49 1.56 -21.36
N ALA A 50 2.25 0.79 -20.30
CA ALA A 50 2.86 -0.53 -20.13
C ALA A 50 2.47 -1.55 -21.22
N PRO A 51 1.20 -1.66 -21.65
CA PRO A 51 0.83 -2.60 -22.71
C PRO A 51 1.45 -2.21 -24.06
N ILE A 52 1.54 -0.91 -24.36
CA ILE A 52 2.20 -0.40 -25.58
C ILE A 52 3.70 -0.74 -25.53
N TRP A 53 4.35 -0.49 -24.38
CA TRP A 53 5.75 -0.83 -24.17
C TRP A 53 5.99 -2.33 -24.34
N ASN A 54 5.16 -3.18 -23.74
CA ASN A 54 5.28 -4.63 -23.87
C ASN A 54 5.12 -5.09 -25.32
N ALA A 55 4.08 -4.61 -26.02
CA ALA A 55 3.84 -4.96 -27.41
C ALA A 55 4.99 -4.53 -28.32
N PHE A 56 5.54 -3.33 -28.10
CA PHE A 56 6.71 -2.83 -28.83
C PHE A 56 7.94 -3.70 -28.58
N MET A 57 8.26 -3.99 -27.33
CA MET A 57 9.43 -4.79 -26.95
C MET A 57 9.35 -6.22 -27.52
N GLU A 58 8.19 -6.88 -27.44
CA GLU A 58 7.97 -8.20 -28.02
C GLU A 58 8.05 -8.17 -29.56
N ALA A 59 7.47 -7.15 -30.22
CA ALA A 59 7.54 -7.01 -31.67
C ALA A 59 8.99 -6.82 -32.16
N VAL A 60 9.77 -5.98 -31.48
CA VAL A 60 11.18 -5.74 -31.81
C VAL A 60 12.02 -6.99 -31.62
N ALA A 61 11.80 -7.75 -30.55
CA ALA A 61 12.53 -8.99 -30.31
C ALA A 61 12.12 -10.12 -31.28
N ALA A 62 10.87 -10.15 -31.74
CA ALA A 62 10.39 -11.14 -32.70
C ALA A 62 10.94 -10.89 -34.12
N ASP A 63 11.21 -9.64 -34.50
CA ASP A 63 11.70 -9.27 -35.83
C ASP A 63 13.23 -9.54 -35.98
N PRO A 64 13.66 -10.46 -36.86
CA PRO A 64 15.08 -10.73 -37.11
C PRO A 64 15.85 -9.50 -37.64
N ALA A 65 15.22 -8.65 -38.44
CA ALA A 65 15.88 -7.46 -38.98
C ALA A 65 16.16 -6.44 -37.86
N MET A 66 15.25 -6.31 -36.90
CA MET A 66 15.47 -5.43 -35.74
C MET A 66 16.48 -6.02 -34.77
N ARG A 67 16.43 -7.34 -34.49
CA ARG A 67 17.48 -7.99 -33.67
C ARG A 67 18.87 -7.81 -34.26
N ASN A 68 19.02 -7.96 -35.58
CA ASN A 68 20.29 -7.72 -36.25
C ASN A 68 20.76 -6.26 -36.13
N LYS A 69 19.85 -5.28 -36.14
CA LYS A 69 20.21 -3.87 -35.92
C LYS A 69 20.65 -3.57 -34.47
N LEU A 70 20.18 -4.36 -33.51
CA LEU A 70 20.52 -4.23 -32.10
C LEU A 70 21.74 -5.07 -31.71
N ASP A 71 22.37 -5.77 -32.67
CA ASP A 71 23.38 -6.80 -32.41
C ASP A 71 22.92 -7.83 -31.36
N ALA A 72 21.62 -8.10 -31.33
CA ALA A 72 20.97 -8.95 -30.33
C ALA A 72 20.96 -10.41 -30.82
N PRO A 73 21.56 -11.36 -30.09
CA PRO A 73 21.63 -12.76 -30.51
C PRO A 73 20.25 -13.42 -30.57
N ALA A 74 20.13 -14.47 -31.39
CA ALA A 74 18.93 -15.31 -31.40
C ALA A 74 18.85 -16.26 -30.19
N ASP A 75 19.98 -16.57 -29.56
CA ASP A 75 20.07 -17.44 -28.39
C ASP A 75 19.39 -16.78 -27.17
N PRO A 76 18.33 -17.38 -26.60
CA PRO A 76 17.66 -16.87 -25.41
C PRO A 76 18.58 -16.68 -24.21
N ALA A 77 19.61 -17.53 -24.04
CA ALA A 77 20.54 -17.42 -22.91
C ALA A 77 21.33 -16.11 -22.94
N ALA A 78 21.52 -15.53 -24.13
CA ALA A 78 22.19 -14.25 -24.26
C ALA A 78 21.34 -13.09 -23.71
N TRP A 79 20.02 -13.24 -23.58
CA TRP A 79 19.12 -12.19 -23.08
C TRP A 79 19.00 -12.15 -21.56
N GLU A 80 19.54 -13.15 -20.86
CA GLU A 80 19.56 -13.19 -19.40
C GLU A 80 20.38 -12.04 -18.82
N PHE A 81 19.87 -11.47 -17.72
CA PHE A 81 20.61 -10.52 -16.93
C PHE A 81 21.65 -11.26 -16.10
N ILE A 82 22.92 -11.03 -16.42
CA ILE A 82 24.04 -11.61 -15.68
C ILE A 82 24.45 -10.60 -14.60
N PRO A 83 24.40 -10.97 -13.30
CA PRO A 83 24.92 -10.13 -12.25
C PRO A 83 26.38 -9.75 -12.53
N PRO A 84 26.75 -8.46 -12.45
CA PRO A 84 28.13 -8.06 -12.65
C PRO A 84 29.03 -8.57 -11.50
N PRO A 85 30.36 -8.60 -11.68
CA PRO A 85 31.29 -8.93 -10.61
C PRO A 85 31.05 -8.06 -9.36
N GLY A 86 31.15 -8.65 -8.17
CA GLY A 86 30.88 -7.97 -6.90
C GLY A 86 29.40 -7.94 -6.51
N ILE A 87 28.50 -8.53 -7.30
CA ILE A 87 27.11 -8.80 -6.92
C ILE A 87 26.95 -10.28 -6.57
N GLU A 88 26.43 -10.56 -5.38
CA GLU A 88 26.20 -11.90 -4.86
C GLU A 88 24.70 -12.13 -4.64
N GLU A 89 24.23 -13.33 -4.98
CA GLU A 89 22.90 -13.80 -4.63
C GLU A 89 22.94 -14.43 -3.24
N VAL A 90 22.24 -13.83 -2.28
CA VAL A 90 22.24 -14.27 -0.89
C VAL A 90 20.84 -14.75 -0.52
N PRO A 91 20.70 -15.99 0.00
CA PRO A 91 19.42 -16.47 0.51
C PRO A 91 18.91 -15.56 1.63
N VAL A 92 17.67 -15.09 1.49
CA VAL A 92 17.00 -14.27 2.51
C VAL A 92 15.72 -14.94 2.97
N THR A 93 15.36 -14.72 4.23
CA THR A 93 14.05 -15.11 4.74
C THR A 93 13.02 -14.12 4.25
N CYS A 94 12.10 -14.56 3.41
CA CYS A 94 11.03 -13.70 2.93
C CYS A 94 10.07 -13.33 4.07
N PRO A 95 9.74 -12.04 4.27
CA PRO A 95 8.72 -11.65 5.24
C PRO A 95 7.36 -12.29 4.92
N GLU A 96 6.59 -12.59 5.96
CA GLU A 96 5.23 -13.14 5.81
C GLU A 96 4.35 -12.21 4.97
N GLY A 97 3.60 -12.79 4.02
CA GLY A 97 2.70 -12.04 3.13
C GLY A 97 3.38 -11.38 1.93
N LEU A 98 4.70 -11.53 1.76
CA LEU A 98 5.43 -11.06 0.59
C LEU A 98 5.91 -12.20 -0.31
N VAL A 99 6.25 -11.85 -1.53
CA VAL A 99 6.87 -12.74 -2.52
C VAL A 99 8.29 -12.26 -2.75
N CYS A 100 9.27 -13.12 -2.47
CA CYS A 100 10.68 -12.85 -2.70
C CYS A 100 11.20 -13.70 -3.85
N ARG A 101 12.36 -13.33 -4.39
CA ARG A 101 12.99 -14.09 -5.47
C ARG A 101 13.35 -15.51 -5.00
N PRO A 102 13.07 -16.55 -5.81
CA PRO A 102 13.59 -17.88 -5.57
C PRO A 102 15.12 -17.88 -5.67
N GLY A 103 15.81 -18.41 -4.65
CA GLY A 103 17.29 -18.46 -4.61
C GLY A 103 17.92 -17.43 -3.69
N GLY A 104 17.27 -16.27 -3.50
CA GLY A 104 17.75 -15.19 -2.66
C GLY A 104 17.60 -13.84 -3.33
N GLU A 105 18.17 -12.79 -2.71
CA GLU A 105 18.21 -11.45 -3.29
C GLU A 105 19.65 -11.08 -3.64
N TYR A 106 19.81 -10.14 -4.58
CA TYR A 106 21.13 -9.71 -5.03
C TYR A 106 21.63 -8.52 -4.21
N PHE A 107 22.86 -8.64 -3.69
CA PHE A 107 23.53 -7.60 -2.92
C PHE A 107 24.92 -7.34 -3.47
N SER A 108 25.41 -6.10 -3.33
CA SER A 108 26.82 -5.83 -3.56
C SER A 108 27.68 -6.35 -2.40
N ASP A 109 28.90 -6.78 -2.70
CA ASP A 109 29.94 -7.11 -1.72
C ASP A 109 30.13 -5.99 -0.68
N VAL A 110 30.13 -4.73 -1.11
CA VAL A 110 30.21 -3.55 -0.23
C VAL A 110 29.04 -3.50 0.75
N TRP A 111 27.83 -3.81 0.29
CA TRP A 111 26.64 -3.84 1.15
C TRP A 111 26.73 -5.00 2.14
N LEU A 112 27.07 -6.20 1.67
CA LEU A 112 27.23 -7.38 2.51
C LEU A 112 28.28 -7.17 3.60
N GLN A 113 29.40 -6.51 3.27
CA GLN A 113 30.43 -6.16 4.24
C GLN A 113 29.89 -5.19 5.31
N LYS A 114 29.22 -4.11 4.88
CA LYS A 114 28.64 -3.09 5.78
C LYS A 114 27.57 -3.68 6.71
N MET A 115 26.78 -4.63 6.21
CA MET A 115 25.64 -5.20 6.91
C MET A 115 25.95 -6.57 7.54
N SER A 116 27.20 -7.01 7.52
CA SER A 116 27.60 -8.37 7.94
C SER A 116 27.16 -8.75 9.36
N GLU A 117 27.18 -7.81 10.30
CA GLU A 117 26.72 -8.02 11.68
C GLU A 117 25.20 -8.10 11.81
N PHE A 118 24.47 -7.39 10.95
CA PHE A 118 23.02 -7.20 11.07
C PHE A 118 22.20 -8.08 10.11
N GLY A 119 22.84 -8.56 9.04
CA GLY A 119 22.20 -9.24 7.91
C GLY A 119 21.85 -8.28 6.76
N PRO A 120 21.81 -8.78 5.51
CA PRO A 120 21.70 -7.96 4.31
C PRO A 120 20.36 -7.24 4.14
N MET A 121 19.31 -7.72 4.81
CA MET A 121 17.95 -7.14 4.80
C MET A 121 17.64 -6.31 6.06
N SER A 122 18.66 -5.99 6.88
CA SER A 122 18.43 -5.38 8.19
C SER A 122 18.01 -3.91 8.15
N ASP A 123 18.08 -3.25 7.00
CA ASP A 123 17.46 -1.94 6.78
C ASP A 123 15.95 -2.04 6.51
N SER A 124 15.50 -3.17 5.97
CA SER A 124 14.13 -3.37 5.48
C SER A 124 13.29 -4.28 6.37
N THR A 125 13.95 -5.17 7.13
CA THR A 125 13.31 -6.23 7.90
C THR A 125 13.95 -6.41 9.26
N ALA A 126 13.17 -6.89 10.23
CA ALA A 126 13.66 -7.34 11.51
C ALA A 126 13.29 -8.81 11.71
N THR A 127 14.26 -9.63 12.10
CA THR A 127 14.05 -11.03 12.43
C THR A 127 14.29 -11.26 13.91
N GLY A 128 13.31 -11.84 14.59
CA GLY A 128 13.44 -12.20 16.01
C GLY A 128 12.15 -12.75 16.57
N ALA A 129 12.15 -13.10 17.86
CA ALA A 129 10.92 -13.41 18.57
C ALA A 129 10.07 -12.13 18.67
N ILE A 130 8.78 -12.27 18.35
CA ILE A 130 7.85 -11.14 18.26
C ILE A 130 6.72 -11.26 19.26
N THR A 131 6.11 -10.13 19.61
CA THR A 131 4.91 -10.09 20.44
C THR A 131 4.00 -8.92 20.04
N ASN A 132 2.73 -9.02 20.40
CA ASN A 132 1.70 -8.02 20.11
C ASN A 132 1.91 -6.76 20.97
N VAL A 133 1.77 -5.60 20.33
CA VAL A 133 1.78 -4.29 20.98
C VAL A 133 0.36 -3.72 20.97
N PHE A 134 -0.09 -3.29 22.14
CA PHE A 134 -1.37 -2.63 22.32
C PHE A 134 -1.19 -1.25 22.93
N VAL A 135 -1.94 -0.28 22.42
CA VAL A 135 -2.04 1.06 23.00
C VAL A 135 -3.38 1.17 23.73
N GLN A 136 -3.33 1.67 24.96
CA GLN A 136 -4.49 2.12 25.71
C GLN A 136 -4.61 3.63 25.58
N TRP A 137 -5.80 4.09 25.22
CA TRP A 137 -6.13 5.49 25.04
C TRP A 137 -6.62 6.11 26.35
N GLN A 138 -6.47 7.43 26.51
CA GLN A 138 -6.98 8.16 27.69
C GLN A 138 -8.50 8.06 27.86
N ASP A 139 -9.24 7.81 26.78
CA ASP A 139 -10.69 7.56 26.79
C ASP A 139 -11.08 6.13 27.19
N GLY A 140 -10.09 5.28 27.49
CA GLY A 140 -10.27 3.91 27.97
C GLY A 140 -10.25 2.83 26.88
N GLY A 141 -10.19 3.19 25.60
CA GLY A 141 -10.08 2.22 24.51
C GLY A 141 -8.73 1.48 24.50
N ARG A 142 -8.69 0.22 24.06
CA ARG A 142 -7.46 -0.55 23.82
C ARG A 142 -7.43 -1.03 22.37
N GLN A 143 -6.35 -0.76 21.66
CA GLN A 143 -6.19 -1.10 20.25
C GLN A 143 -4.87 -1.85 20.00
N PHE A 144 -4.91 -2.87 19.14
CA PHE A 144 -3.72 -3.52 18.60
C PHE A 144 -3.08 -2.61 17.54
N VAL A 145 -1.76 -2.38 17.64
CA VAL A 145 -1.05 -1.42 16.78
C VAL A 145 0.10 -2.04 15.98
N GLY A 146 0.49 -3.28 16.25
CA GLY A 146 1.56 -3.96 15.54
C GLY A 146 2.36 -4.90 16.43
N TYR A 147 3.56 -5.26 15.98
CA TYR A 147 4.45 -6.18 16.69
C TYR A 147 5.73 -5.48 17.13
N CYS A 148 6.34 -5.93 18.22
CA CYS A 148 7.71 -5.57 18.56
C CYS A 148 8.59 -6.82 18.55
N VAL A 149 9.89 -6.62 18.34
CA VAL A 149 10.90 -7.69 18.33
C VAL A 149 11.77 -7.57 19.57
N SER A 150 12.10 -8.68 20.22
CA SER A 150 13.08 -8.68 21.31
C SER A 150 13.83 -10.00 21.40
N SER A 151 15.12 -9.92 21.75
CA SER A 151 15.96 -11.09 22.02
C SER A 151 15.62 -11.78 23.35
N GLU A 152 14.85 -11.13 24.23
CA GLU A 152 14.47 -11.65 25.54
C GLU A 152 13.19 -12.52 25.49
N LEU A 153 12.46 -12.47 24.37
CA LEU A 153 11.25 -13.27 24.19
C LEU A 153 11.60 -14.71 23.84
N THR A 154 10.97 -15.66 24.51
CA THR A 154 11.05 -17.08 24.18
C THR A 154 9.89 -17.44 23.25
N GLY A 155 10.17 -17.82 22.01
CA GLY A 155 9.11 -18.14 21.04
C GLY A 155 9.60 -18.35 19.61
N GLN A 156 8.67 -18.49 18.68
CA GLN A 156 8.98 -18.57 17.25
C GLN A 156 9.54 -17.24 16.74
N THR A 157 10.69 -17.31 16.09
CA THR A 157 11.29 -16.21 15.34
C THR A 157 10.52 -15.95 14.06
N ARG A 158 10.23 -14.68 13.78
CA ARG A 158 9.61 -14.23 12.52
C ARG A 158 10.40 -13.10 11.89
N THR A 159 10.25 -12.95 10.58
CA THR A 159 10.80 -11.83 9.80
C THR A 159 9.68 -10.86 9.45
N LEU A 160 9.75 -9.64 9.97
CA LEU A 160 8.75 -8.60 9.78
C LEU A 160 9.32 -7.42 9.00
N LEU A 161 8.46 -6.73 8.25
CA LEU A 161 8.81 -5.47 7.60
C LEU A 161 9.04 -4.37 8.62
N LYS A 162 10.11 -3.59 8.44
CA LYS A 162 10.35 -2.37 9.19
C LYS A 162 9.55 -1.21 8.62
N THR A 163 9.09 -0.32 9.49
CA THR A 163 8.51 0.95 9.07
C THR A 163 9.62 1.95 8.67
N PRO A 164 9.36 2.86 7.71
CA PRO A 164 10.32 3.91 7.37
C PRO A 164 10.53 4.86 8.57
N ILE A 165 11.81 5.08 8.93
CA ILE A 165 12.35 6.03 9.93
C ILE A 165 11.88 5.87 11.39
N GLY A 166 12.86 5.95 12.30
CA GLY A 166 12.68 6.11 13.76
C GLY A 166 12.21 4.86 14.51
N VAL A 167 11.46 3.99 13.86
CA VAL A 167 10.75 2.87 14.49
C VAL A 167 11.34 1.56 13.95
N GLY A 168 12.19 0.90 14.74
CA GLY A 168 12.83 -0.39 14.41
C GLY A 168 14.06 -0.32 13.49
N LEU A 169 14.50 0.86 13.09
CA LEU A 169 15.77 1.06 12.41
C LEU A 169 16.92 1.20 13.42
N LEU A 170 18.14 0.94 12.98
CA LEU A 170 19.35 1.21 13.78
C LEU A 170 19.32 2.66 14.29
N PRO A 171 19.97 2.96 15.44
CA PRO A 171 20.18 4.36 15.84
C PRO A 171 20.74 5.14 14.66
N ALA A 172 20.41 6.42 14.60
CA ALA A 172 20.17 7.14 13.37
C ALA A 172 21.35 7.93 12.74
N PRO A 173 22.62 7.48 12.62
CA PRO A 173 23.59 8.30 11.90
C PRO A 173 23.63 8.03 10.38
N VAL A 174 22.82 7.13 9.81
CA VAL A 174 23.03 6.68 8.42
C VAL A 174 21.96 7.13 7.42
N LEU A 175 20.72 7.43 7.83
CA LEU A 175 19.63 7.75 6.88
C LEU A 175 19.16 9.21 6.90
N LEU A 176 19.59 10.00 7.88
CA LEU A 176 19.32 11.43 7.94
C LEU A 176 20.66 12.14 8.05
N ASP A 177 20.89 13.05 7.09
CA ASP A 177 21.99 14.01 7.08
C ASP A 177 22.38 14.44 8.51
N THR A 178 23.62 14.13 8.89
CA THR A 178 24.16 14.29 10.24
C THR A 178 24.51 15.74 10.59
N LYS A 179 24.26 16.69 9.68
CA LYS A 179 24.53 18.11 9.89
C LYS A 179 23.77 18.62 11.13
N PRO A 180 24.46 19.13 12.16
CA PRO A 180 23.84 19.72 13.35
C PRO A 180 22.84 20.82 12.99
N ALA A 181 21.76 20.96 13.76
CA ALA A 181 20.67 21.89 13.46
C ALA A 181 21.12 23.36 13.43
N ASP A 182 22.18 23.69 14.15
CA ASP A 182 22.82 25.00 14.24
C ASP A 182 23.79 25.29 13.08
N GLU A 183 24.20 24.26 12.33
CA GLU A 183 25.02 24.41 11.13
C GLU A 183 24.19 24.46 9.83
N ARG A 184 22.88 24.23 9.91
CA ARG A 184 21.97 24.24 8.76
C ARG A 184 21.64 25.68 8.35
N THR A 185 21.68 25.92 7.05
CA THR A 185 21.05 27.10 6.45
C THR A 185 19.54 27.02 6.61
N VAL A 186 18.86 28.16 6.50
CA VAL A 186 17.40 28.24 6.63
C VAL A 186 16.69 27.32 5.62
N ASP A 187 17.20 27.23 4.38
CA ASP A 187 16.65 26.37 3.33
C ASP A 187 16.88 24.88 3.63
N GLU A 188 18.07 24.50 4.11
CA GLU A 188 18.35 23.12 4.55
C GLU A 188 17.48 22.72 5.74
N GLN A 189 17.19 23.66 6.64
CA GLN A 189 16.35 23.40 7.81
C GLN A 189 14.88 23.25 7.41
N PHE A 190 14.39 24.09 6.50
CA PHE A 190 13.06 23.96 5.91
C PHE A 190 12.89 22.63 5.17
N MET A 191 13.83 22.28 4.29
CA MET A 191 13.80 21.01 3.56
C MET A 191 13.83 19.80 4.48
N PHE A 192 14.67 19.84 5.53
CA PHE A 192 14.71 18.77 6.52
C PHE A 192 13.39 18.62 7.30
N THR A 193 12.76 19.74 7.67
CA THR A 193 11.45 19.72 8.34
C THR A 193 10.35 19.16 7.43
N GLU A 194 10.28 19.60 6.17
CA GLU A 194 9.27 19.11 5.23
C GLU A 194 9.51 17.64 4.86
N GLN A 195 10.76 17.24 4.67
CA GLN A 195 11.11 15.84 4.42
C GLN A 195 10.74 14.97 5.64
N ARG A 196 11.01 15.42 6.87
CA ARG A 196 10.58 14.72 8.09
C ARG A 196 9.07 14.53 8.17
N LYS A 197 8.27 15.56 7.88
CA LYS A 197 6.80 15.46 7.86
C LYS A 197 6.32 14.42 6.84
N LEU A 198 6.91 14.41 5.64
CA LEU A 198 6.57 13.43 4.62
C LEU A 198 6.90 12.00 5.08
N LEU A 199 8.05 11.82 5.69
CA LEU A 199 8.50 10.52 6.20
C LEU A 199 7.64 10.03 7.36
N GLU A 200 7.19 10.92 8.24
CA GLU A 200 6.21 10.63 9.29
C GLU A 200 4.86 10.21 8.68
N GLN A 201 4.39 10.90 7.63
CA GLN A 201 3.17 10.52 6.91
C GLN A 201 3.29 9.15 6.21
N GLU A 202 4.42 8.88 5.56
CA GLU A 202 4.67 7.57 4.93
C GLU A 202 4.70 6.44 5.96
N ARG A 203 5.29 6.68 7.13
CA ARG A 203 5.29 5.74 8.25
C ARG A 203 3.86 5.42 8.71
N ASP A 204 3.04 6.44 8.94
CA ASP A 204 1.67 6.26 9.40
C ASP A 204 0.82 5.53 8.35
N GLN A 205 1.04 5.83 7.06
CA GLN A 205 0.43 5.10 5.95
C GLN A 205 0.88 3.63 5.90
N ALA A 206 2.16 3.35 6.13
CA ALA A 206 2.67 1.98 6.20
C ALA A 206 2.07 1.19 7.37
N ILE A 207 1.88 1.85 8.52
CA ILE A 207 1.21 1.25 9.69
C ILE A 207 -0.25 0.95 9.40
N GLY A 208 -0.99 1.92 8.85
CA GLY A 208 -2.38 1.72 8.43
C GLY A 208 -2.52 0.63 7.36
N TRP A 209 -1.63 0.61 6.37
CA TRP A 209 -1.61 -0.42 5.33
C TRP A 209 -1.38 -1.82 5.91
N GLY A 210 -0.36 -1.98 6.77
CA GLY A 210 -0.04 -3.26 7.40
C GLY A 210 -1.22 -3.81 8.21
N SER A 211 -1.89 -2.93 8.96
CA SER A 211 -3.11 -3.28 9.69
C SER A 211 -4.25 -3.72 8.74
N SER A 212 -4.50 -2.97 7.67
CA SER A 212 -5.57 -3.26 6.72
C SER A 212 -5.37 -4.55 5.90
N ARG A 213 -4.11 -4.92 5.63
CA ARG A 213 -3.72 -6.10 4.83
C ARG A 213 -3.34 -7.31 5.68
N ASN A 214 -3.45 -7.20 7.00
CA ASN A 214 -2.96 -8.20 7.95
C ASN A 214 -1.49 -8.58 7.68
N THR A 215 -0.69 -7.62 7.19
CA THR A 215 0.74 -7.80 6.92
C THR A 215 1.52 -7.37 8.14
N PRO A 216 2.30 -8.27 8.77
CA PRO A 216 2.91 -7.98 10.05
C PRO A 216 4.11 -7.04 9.87
N ILE A 217 4.01 -5.87 10.48
CA ILE A 217 5.07 -4.86 10.55
C ILE A 217 5.64 -4.82 11.97
N THR A 218 6.95 -4.57 12.07
CA THR A 218 7.59 -4.30 13.36
C THR A 218 7.53 -2.80 13.68
N LEU A 219 7.12 -2.49 14.90
CA LEU A 219 7.26 -1.18 15.52
C LEU A 219 8.64 -1.01 16.17
N GLY A 220 9.54 -1.99 16.05
CA GLY A 220 10.90 -1.93 16.62
C GLY A 220 11.07 -2.77 17.87
N ARG A 221 12.00 -2.37 18.75
CA ARG A 221 12.42 -3.19 19.89
C ARG A 221 11.43 -3.06 21.06
N CYS A 222 11.05 -4.16 21.69
CA CYS A 222 9.99 -4.16 22.71
C CYS A 222 10.27 -3.23 23.90
N GLU A 223 11.52 -3.02 24.26
CA GLU A 223 11.98 -2.11 25.30
C GLU A 223 11.76 -0.62 24.97
N GLN A 224 11.52 -0.27 23.70
CA GLN A 224 11.30 1.10 23.23
C GLN A 224 9.82 1.43 23.00
N MET A 225 8.90 0.51 23.33
CA MET A 225 7.49 0.65 22.92
C MET A 225 6.77 1.84 23.57
N ASP A 226 7.11 2.22 24.80
CA ASP A 226 6.49 3.39 25.45
C ASP A 226 6.88 4.69 24.73
N SER A 227 8.16 4.89 24.41
CA SER A 227 8.62 6.06 23.66
C SER A 227 8.05 6.10 22.25
N ILE A 228 8.03 4.96 21.56
CA ILE A 228 7.54 4.85 20.18
C ILE A 228 6.04 5.11 20.12
N ALA A 229 5.23 4.56 21.04
CA ALA A 229 3.80 4.81 21.05
C ALA A 229 3.47 6.29 21.33
N ARG A 230 4.22 6.95 22.22
CA ARG A 230 4.05 8.39 22.49
C ARG A 230 4.47 9.24 21.29
N GLU A 231 5.50 8.84 20.55
CA GLU A 231 5.89 9.50 19.31
C GLU A 231 4.79 9.36 18.25
N LEU A 232 4.21 8.17 18.10
CA LEU A 232 3.19 7.89 17.08
C LEU A 232 1.83 8.52 17.40
N TYR A 233 1.41 8.49 18.66
CA TYR A 233 0.03 8.82 19.04
C TYR A 233 -0.11 9.96 20.06
N GLY A 234 1.01 10.56 20.47
CA GLY A 234 1.06 11.73 21.34
C GLY A 234 0.43 11.51 22.71
N ASP A 235 -0.15 12.57 23.26
CA ASP A 235 -0.72 12.60 24.62
C ASP A 235 -1.98 11.72 24.78
N ARG A 236 -2.53 11.18 23.69
CA ARG A 236 -3.68 10.27 23.72
C ARG A 236 -3.34 8.92 24.36
N VAL A 237 -2.05 8.55 24.42
CA VAL A 237 -1.58 7.29 25.00
C VAL A 237 -1.64 7.37 26.53
N ALA A 238 -2.53 6.57 27.13
CA ALA A 238 -2.56 6.33 28.56
C ALA A 238 -1.50 5.31 28.99
N ALA A 239 -1.40 4.20 28.25
CA ALA A 239 -0.42 3.15 28.53
C ALA A 239 -0.12 2.31 27.28
N VAL A 240 1.04 1.66 27.29
CA VAL A 240 1.43 0.68 26.27
C VAL A 240 1.55 -0.69 26.92
N THR A 241 0.93 -1.70 26.33
CA THR A 241 1.02 -3.08 26.80
C THR A 241 1.70 -3.94 25.73
N VAL A 242 2.79 -4.59 26.11
CA VAL A 242 3.49 -5.60 25.32
C VAL A 242 3.06 -6.97 25.83
N ASP A 243 2.42 -7.77 25.01
CA ASP A 243 1.83 -9.04 25.43
C ASP A 243 2.85 -10.19 25.46
N ARG A 244 3.74 -10.18 26.46
CA ARG A 244 4.84 -11.15 26.58
C ARG A 244 4.39 -12.60 26.84
N GLY A 245 3.08 -12.87 26.98
CA GLY A 245 2.54 -14.19 27.36
C GLY A 245 1.61 -14.84 26.33
N SER A 246 1.12 -14.10 25.35
CA SER A 246 0.28 -14.67 24.28
C SER A 246 1.13 -14.99 23.06
N ALA A 247 0.89 -16.15 22.43
CA ALA A 247 1.34 -16.37 21.07
C ALA A 247 0.89 -15.16 20.21
N PRO A 248 1.72 -14.62 19.30
CA PRO A 248 1.27 -13.58 18.39
C PRO A 248 -0.01 -14.08 17.73
N ILE A 249 -1.03 -13.21 17.62
CA ILE A 249 -2.34 -13.62 17.09
C ILE A 249 -2.08 -14.34 15.78
N ALA A 250 -2.39 -15.64 15.74
CA ALA A 250 -2.16 -16.45 14.56
C ALA A 250 -2.93 -15.80 13.44
N GLN A 251 -2.22 -15.40 12.38
CA GLN A 251 -2.84 -14.99 11.14
C GLN A 251 -3.88 -16.06 10.79
N ALA A 252 -5.10 -15.64 10.48
CA ALA A 252 -5.97 -16.49 9.71
C ALA A 252 -5.15 -16.95 8.51
N GLN A 253 -4.85 -18.24 8.44
CA GLN A 253 -4.20 -18.82 7.27
C GLN A 253 -5.00 -18.35 6.06
N PRO A 254 -4.35 -17.99 4.93
CA PRO A 254 -5.09 -17.93 3.68
C PRO A 254 -5.78 -19.28 3.57
N THR A 255 -7.12 -19.27 3.58
CA THR A 255 -7.90 -20.46 3.26
C THR A 255 -7.32 -20.92 1.93
N PRO A 256 -6.87 -22.18 1.80
CA PRO A 256 -6.49 -22.71 0.49
C PRO A 256 -7.63 -22.34 -0.45
N GLU A 257 -7.32 -21.75 -1.61
CA GLU A 257 -8.30 -21.57 -2.67
C GLU A 257 -9.09 -22.86 -2.75
N ALA A 258 -10.35 -22.80 -2.32
CA ALA A 258 -11.25 -23.92 -2.49
C ALA A 258 -11.29 -24.12 -3.99
N GLN A 259 -10.70 -25.22 -4.46
CA GLN A 259 -10.95 -25.71 -5.80
C GLN A 259 -12.46 -25.77 -5.91
N ALA A 260 -13.02 -24.86 -6.70
CA ALA A 260 -14.43 -24.82 -6.97
C ALA A 260 -14.79 -26.16 -7.63
N THR A 261 -15.32 -27.08 -6.84
CA THR A 261 -16.18 -28.13 -7.36
C THR A 261 -17.35 -27.44 -8.05
N PRO A 262 -17.72 -27.81 -9.28
CA PRO A 262 -18.88 -27.23 -9.95
C PRO A 262 -20.11 -27.61 -9.13
N GLU A 263 -20.66 -26.64 -8.40
CA GLU A 263 -21.93 -26.79 -7.72
C GLU A 263 -23.02 -26.59 -8.78
N GLU A 264 -23.84 -27.63 -8.92
CA GLU A 264 -24.92 -27.81 -9.88
C GLU A 264 -25.92 -26.64 -9.80
N ASP A 265 -26.25 -26.05 -10.96
CA ASP A 265 -27.12 -24.89 -11.14
C ASP A 265 -28.44 -25.00 -10.36
N ALA A 266 -28.48 -24.40 -9.16
CA ALA A 266 -29.73 -24.00 -8.54
C ALA A 266 -30.10 -22.61 -9.08
N GLN A 267 -31.12 -22.56 -9.94
CA GLN A 267 -31.65 -21.32 -10.51
C GLN A 267 -31.89 -20.25 -9.43
N PRO A 268 -31.39 -19.00 -9.60
CA PRO A 268 -31.65 -17.93 -8.66
C PRO A 268 -33.13 -17.52 -8.75
N THR A 269 -33.84 -17.60 -7.63
CA THR A 269 -35.07 -16.84 -7.46
C THR A 269 -34.69 -15.37 -7.36
N GLU A 270 -35.06 -14.60 -8.38
CA GLU A 270 -34.79 -13.17 -8.53
C GLU A 270 -35.46 -12.39 -7.38
N ARG A 271 -34.70 -12.15 -6.29
CA ARG A 271 -35.09 -11.17 -5.27
C ARG A 271 -34.92 -9.78 -5.87
N ALA A 272 -35.90 -8.90 -5.64
CA ALA A 272 -35.80 -7.50 -6.02
C ALA A 272 -34.48 -6.89 -5.47
N PRO A 273 -33.80 -6.03 -6.25
CA PRO A 273 -32.53 -5.44 -5.82
C PRO A 273 -32.75 -4.59 -4.55
N VAL A 274 -31.97 -4.88 -3.52
CA VAL A 274 -31.94 -4.06 -2.29
C VAL A 274 -31.39 -2.69 -2.68
N LEU A 275 -32.20 -1.64 -2.50
CA LEU A 275 -31.79 -0.26 -2.76
C LEU A 275 -31.10 0.33 -1.53
N TYR A 276 -30.31 1.37 -1.74
CA TYR A 276 -29.62 2.09 -0.66
C TYR A 276 -29.86 3.60 -0.76
N SER A 277 -29.91 4.27 0.40
CA SER A 277 -29.95 5.72 0.52
C SER A 277 -28.75 6.22 1.30
N THR A 278 -28.37 7.49 1.12
CA THR A 278 -27.37 8.14 1.97
C THR A 278 -27.99 8.45 3.34
N HIS A 279 -27.46 7.83 4.39
CA HIS A 279 -27.88 8.07 5.76
C HIS A 279 -27.20 9.33 6.33
N SER A 280 -25.89 9.47 6.12
CA SER A 280 -25.15 10.65 6.51
C SER A 280 -23.90 10.84 5.66
N SER A 281 -23.46 12.09 5.52
CA SER A 281 -22.17 12.43 4.95
C SER A 281 -21.61 13.71 5.56
N TYR A 282 -20.34 13.71 5.95
CA TYR A 282 -19.66 14.91 6.46
C TYR A 282 -18.16 14.84 6.14
N SER A 283 -17.43 15.92 6.37
CA SER A 283 -15.99 16.00 6.13
C SER A 283 -15.28 16.66 7.30
N ASP A 284 -14.08 16.18 7.60
CA ASP A 284 -13.19 16.73 8.62
C ASP A 284 -11.71 16.50 8.24
N ASN A 285 -10.80 16.68 9.19
CA ASN A 285 -9.36 16.52 9.04
C ASN A 285 -8.77 15.43 9.95
N ALA A 286 -9.58 14.50 10.44
CA ALA A 286 -9.20 13.49 11.43
C ALA A 286 -8.44 12.29 10.83
N CYS A 287 -8.42 12.14 9.51
CA CYS A 287 -7.68 11.09 8.82
C CYS A 287 -6.17 11.41 8.78
N ALA A 288 -5.33 10.39 8.98
CA ALA A 288 -3.86 10.46 8.80
C ALA A 288 -3.42 10.70 7.34
N GLY A 289 -4.37 10.67 6.40
CA GLY A 289 -4.19 10.99 4.98
C GLY A 289 -5.50 11.44 4.35
N SER A 290 -5.57 11.51 3.02
CA SER A 290 -6.82 11.84 2.33
C SER A 290 -7.64 10.59 2.05
N TYR A 291 -8.82 10.45 2.66
CA TYR A 291 -9.64 9.25 2.57
C TYR A 291 -11.13 9.57 2.51
N ILE A 292 -11.87 8.66 1.88
CA ILE A 292 -13.30 8.50 2.12
C ILE A 292 -13.46 7.27 3.01
N LEU A 293 -13.90 7.46 4.25
CA LEU A 293 -14.19 6.40 5.20
C LEU A 293 -15.71 6.23 5.27
N GLY A 294 -16.21 5.04 4.98
CA GLY A 294 -17.64 4.84 4.94
C GLY A 294 -18.11 3.57 5.61
N ARG A 295 -19.43 3.49 5.78
CA ARG A 295 -20.11 2.35 6.37
C ARG A 295 -21.39 2.05 5.61
N VAL A 296 -21.70 0.77 5.47
CA VAL A 296 -22.98 0.31 4.96
C VAL A 296 -23.74 -0.35 6.10
N ILE A 297 -24.98 0.08 6.31
CA ILE A 297 -25.88 -0.41 7.34
C ILE A 297 -27.20 -0.88 6.72
N ASN A 298 -27.90 -1.78 7.41
CA ASN A 298 -29.22 -2.25 7.01
C ASN A 298 -30.32 -1.30 7.54
N GLY A 299 -31.58 -1.59 7.20
CA GLY A 299 -32.74 -0.81 7.65
C GLY A 299 -32.85 -0.66 9.18
N ASN A 300 -32.28 -1.59 9.95
CA ASN A 300 -32.26 -1.58 11.42
C ASN A 300 -30.98 -0.96 12.01
N GLY A 301 -30.08 -0.41 11.18
CA GLY A 301 -28.81 0.19 11.60
C GLY A 301 -27.66 -0.80 11.84
N GLY A 302 -27.87 -2.10 11.59
CA GLY A 302 -26.82 -3.11 11.69
C GLY A 302 -25.85 -3.07 10.51
N PRO A 303 -24.55 -3.35 10.70
CA PRO A 303 -23.57 -3.31 9.62
C PRO A 303 -23.86 -4.35 8.53
N THR A 304 -23.60 -3.99 7.27
CA THR A 304 -23.88 -4.84 6.09
C THR A 304 -22.61 -5.07 5.26
N PRO A 305 -22.03 -6.28 5.28
CA PRO A 305 -20.87 -6.64 4.45
C PRO A 305 -21.26 -6.98 3.01
N GLY A 306 -20.27 -7.08 2.12
CA GLY A 306 -20.46 -7.60 0.76
C GLY A 306 -21.11 -6.62 -0.24
N VAL A 307 -21.29 -5.36 0.16
CA VAL A 307 -21.94 -4.33 -0.67
C VAL A 307 -20.88 -3.63 -1.50
N ARG A 308 -21.09 -3.53 -2.82
CA ARG A 308 -20.13 -2.87 -3.74
C ARG A 308 -20.38 -1.37 -3.77
N ILE A 309 -19.33 -0.59 -3.60
CA ILE A 309 -19.34 0.87 -3.68
C ILE A 309 -18.39 1.29 -4.78
N MET A 310 -18.87 2.14 -5.67
CA MET A 310 -18.12 2.76 -6.76
C MET A 310 -17.87 4.22 -6.42
N ALA A 311 -16.62 4.65 -6.52
CA ALA A 311 -16.22 6.05 -6.52
C ALA A 311 -15.80 6.44 -7.94
N VAL A 312 -16.33 7.56 -8.42
CA VAL A 312 -15.98 8.15 -9.71
C VAL A 312 -15.56 9.59 -9.48
N ASP A 313 -14.32 9.96 -9.79
CA ASP A 313 -13.91 11.37 -9.66
C ASP A 313 -14.52 12.25 -10.77
N GLN A 314 -14.40 13.58 -10.64
CA GLN A 314 -14.88 14.56 -11.63
C GLN A 314 -14.26 14.42 -13.02
N TRP A 315 -13.19 13.65 -13.15
CA TRP A 315 -12.52 13.35 -14.42
C TRP A 315 -12.96 12.01 -15.02
N GLY A 316 -13.75 11.23 -14.28
CA GLY A 316 -14.32 9.95 -14.70
C GLY A 316 -13.48 8.73 -14.32
N ASN A 317 -12.45 8.87 -13.48
CA ASN A 317 -11.66 7.73 -13.01
C ASN A 317 -12.46 6.95 -11.97
N ARG A 318 -12.42 5.61 -12.08
CA ARG A 318 -13.24 4.72 -11.26
C ARG A 318 -12.41 3.92 -10.27
N ALA A 319 -12.90 3.80 -9.04
CA ALA A 319 -12.41 2.88 -8.03
C ALA A 319 -13.59 2.15 -7.40
N GLU A 320 -13.41 0.88 -7.07
CA GLU A 320 -14.45 0.07 -6.45
C GLU A 320 -13.93 -0.61 -5.19
N VAL A 321 -14.78 -0.66 -4.16
CA VAL A 321 -14.54 -1.40 -2.92
C VAL A 321 -15.78 -2.20 -2.53
N VAL A 322 -15.57 -3.21 -1.70
CA VAL A 322 -16.65 -4.01 -1.10
C VAL A 322 -16.66 -3.76 0.40
N SER A 323 -17.83 -3.56 0.99
CA SER A 323 -17.94 -3.42 2.44
C SER A 323 -17.44 -4.67 3.15
N LYS A 324 -16.61 -4.47 4.17
CA LYS A 324 -15.80 -5.52 4.80
C LYS A 324 -16.68 -6.50 5.58
N SER A 325 -16.30 -7.78 5.55
CA SER A 325 -16.96 -8.90 6.25
C SER A 325 -16.27 -9.31 7.55
N SER A 326 -15.12 -8.73 7.89
CA SER A 326 -14.41 -9.00 9.14
C SER A 326 -15.17 -8.41 10.33
N GLU A 327 -15.13 -9.12 11.47
CA GLU A 327 -15.87 -8.72 12.69
C GLU A 327 -15.45 -7.33 13.20
N ALA A 328 -14.16 -6.99 13.09
CA ALA A 328 -13.62 -5.71 13.55
C ALA A 328 -14.09 -4.50 12.71
N ASP A 329 -14.35 -4.71 11.41
CA ASP A 329 -14.69 -3.64 10.47
C ASP A 329 -16.00 -3.91 9.71
N LEU A 330 -16.90 -4.68 10.33
CA LEU A 330 -18.08 -5.19 9.65
C LEU A 330 -18.90 -4.04 9.04
N GLY A 331 -19.10 -4.11 7.73
CA GLY A 331 -19.83 -3.11 6.94
C GLY A 331 -19.06 -1.83 6.63
N ASN A 332 -17.82 -1.65 7.10
CA ASN A 332 -17.00 -0.50 6.77
C ASN A 332 -16.38 -0.64 5.36
N PHE A 333 -16.07 0.50 4.72
CA PHE A 333 -15.31 0.58 3.48
C PHE A 333 -14.42 1.83 3.51
N ASP A 334 -13.37 1.86 2.69
CA ASP A 334 -12.47 2.99 2.61
C ASP A 334 -11.94 3.19 1.18
N PHE A 335 -11.87 4.45 0.75
CA PHE A 335 -11.18 4.85 -0.48
C PHE A 335 -10.02 5.78 -0.14
N PRO A 336 -8.77 5.42 -0.46
CA PRO A 336 -7.68 6.39 -0.47
C PRO A 336 -7.89 7.41 -1.59
N ILE A 337 -7.74 8.69 -1.28
CA ILE A 337 -7.74 9.79 -2.25
C ILE A 337 -6.29 10.13 -2.56
N TYR A 338 -5.81 9.67 -3.72
CA TYR A 338 -4.41 9.86 -4.13
C TYR A 338 -4.10 11.24 -4.70
N SER A 339 -5.12 12.05 -4.99
CA SER A 339 -4.94 13.40 -5.53
C SER A 339 -4.97 14.44 -4.41
N GLY A 340 -3.89 15.20 -4.28
CA GLY A 340 -3.83 16.33 -3.33
C GLY A 340 -4.62 17.57 -3.77
N THR A 341 -5.11 17.61 -5.02
CA THR A 341 -5.81 18.77 -5.60
C THR A 341 -7.28 18.80 -5.20
N PRO A 342 -7.92 19.97 -5.00
CA PRO A 342 -9.37 20.05 -4.79
C PRO A 342 -10.19 19.51 -5.97
N HIS A 343 -11.16 18.62 -5.71
CA HIS A 343 -12.03 18.02 -6.72
C HIS A 343 -13.28 17.36 -6.13
N GLU A 344 -14.27 17.07 -6.98
CA GLU A 344 -15.45 16.28 -6.62
C GLU A 344 -15.21 14.78 -6.89
N ILE A 345 -15.78 13.94 -6.01
CA ILE A 345 -15.83 12.49 -6.13
C ILE A 345 -17.29 12.05 -5.94
N TYR A 346 -17.82 11.29 -6.89
CA TYR A 346 -19.18 10.78 -6.93
C TYR A 346 -19.21 9.34 -6.41
N LEU A 347 -19.89 9.09 -5.29
CA LEU A 347 -20.00 7.77 -4.67
C LEU A 347 -21.40 7.18 -4.85
N ASN A 348 -21.45 5.91 -5.22
CA ASN A 348 -22.68 5.13 -5.33
C ASN A 348 -22.46 3.70 -4.83
N VAL A 349 -23.45 3.13 -4.14
CA VAL A 349 -23.64 1.68 -4.10
C VAL A 349 -24.04 1.18 -5.49
N VAL A 350 -23.46 0.07 -5.94
CA VAL A 350 -23.69 -0.52 -7.27
C VAL A 350 -24.05 -2.01 -7.19
N ASP A 351 -24.76 -2.52 -8.21
CA ASP A 351 -25.11 -3.93 -8.36
C ASP A 351 -23.94 -4.79 -8.92
N GLY A 352 -24.21 -6.07 -9.22
CA GLY A 352 -23.25 -7.00 -9.84
C GLY A 352 -22.73 -6.56 -11.22
N SER A 353 -23.50 -5.75 -11.94
CA SER A 353 -23.15 -5.20 -13.26
C SER A 353 -22.55 -3.79 -13.18
N GLY A 354 -22.42 -3.22 -11.98
CA GLY A 354 -21.89 -1.87 -11.76
C GLY A 354 -22.93 -0.75 -11.97
N ASN A 355 -24.22 -1.08 -12.05
CA ASN A 355 -25.27 -0.07 -12.13
C ASN A 355 -25.53 0.53 -10.74
N PRO A 356 -25.68 1.86 -10.61
CA PRO A 356 -26.01 2.49 -9.34
C PRO A 356 -27.36 2.00 -8.79
N ILE A 357 -27.35 1.54 -7.54
CA ILE A 357 -28.54 1.14 -6.75
C ILE A 357 -28.72 2.05 -5.52
N SER A 358 -28.16 3.25 -5.61
CA SER A 358 -28.31 4.34 -4.62
C SER A 358 -28.19 5.71 -5.28
N PRO A 359 -28.71 6.78 -4.65
CA PRO A 359 -28.37 8.15 -5.03
C PRO A 359 -26.86 8.40 -4.97
N THR A 360 -26.37 9.29 -5.83
CA THR A 360 -24.96 9.70 -5.83
C THR A 360 -24.68 10.65 -4.66
N VAL A 361 -23.68 10.30 -3.86
CA VAL A 361 -23.09 11.20 -2.86
C VAL A 361 -21.94 11.97 -3.51
N VAL A 362 -21.99 13.30 -3.46
CA VAL A 362 -20.90 14.15 -3.96
C VAL A 362 -19.97 14.49 -2.79
N VAL A 363 -18.78 13.91 -2.80
CA VAL A 363 -17.70 14.22 -1.87
C VAL A 363 -16.86 15.35 -2.46
N ARG A 364 -16.88 16.52 -1.80
CA ARG A 364 -16.20 17.75 -2.23
C ARG A 364 -14.81 17.85 -1.59
N HIS A 365 -13.86 17.04 -2.07
CA HIS A 365 -12.51 16.98 -1.50
C HIS A 365 -11.78 18.31 -1.62
N LYS A 366 -11.43 18.91 -0.47
CA LYS A 366 -10.77 20.23 -0.34
C LYS A 366 -11.43 21.42 -1.04
N LEU A 367 -12.65 21.27 -1.56
CA LEU A 367 -13.38 22.34 -2.25
C LEU A 367 -14.13 23.26 -1.29
N ASP A 368 -14.66 22.70 -0.19
CA ASP A 368 -15.40 23.48 0.81
C ASP A 368 -14.47 24.01 1.92
N ASN A 369 -13.42 23.26 2.24
CA ASN A 369 -12.35 23.64 3.15
C ASN A 369 -11.08 22.85 2.78
N GLU A 370 -9.97 23.55 2.52
CA GLU A 370 -8.71 22.93 2.09
C GLU A 370 -8.09 21.98 3.13
N SER A 371 -8.48 22.11 4.41
CA SER A 371 -8.06 21.21 5.48
C SER A 371 -8.83 19.88 5.50
N ASN A 372 -9.93 19.76 4.76
CA ASN A 372 -10.74 18.55 4.76
C ASN A 372 -10.04 17.44 3.97
N THR A 373 -9.38 16.54 4.70
CA THR A 373 -8.73 15.34 4.16
C THR A 373 -9.58 14.09 4.37
N CYS A 374 -10.50 14.10 5.33
CA CYS A 374 -11.30 12.95 5.72
C CYS A 374 -12.76 13.18 5.32
N HIS A 375 -13.35 12.21 4.62
CA HIS A 375 -14.75 12.28 4.19
C HIS A 375 -15.50 11.05 4.69
N HIS A 376 -16.57 11.27 5.41
CA HIS A 376 -17.37 10.21 6.00
C HIS A 376 -18.66 10.02 5.22
N VAL A 377 -18.98 8.78 4.82
CA VAL A 377 -20.22 8.47 4.08
C VAL A 377 -20.87 7.20 4.62
N VAL A 378 -22.14 7.29 5.03
CA VAL A 378 -22.92 6.14 5.47
C VAL A 378 -24.04 5.86 4.48
N PHE A 379 -24.08 4.64 3.94
CA PHE A 379 -25.19 4.13 3.14
C PHE A 379 -26.08 3.22 3.98
N GLN A 380 -27.40 3.35 3.84
CA GLN A 380 -28.38 2.53 4.52
C GLN A 380 -29.27 1.82 3.51
N SER A 381 -29.50 0.52 3.66
CA SER A 381 -30.44 -0.22 2.82
C SER A 381 -31.87 0.29 3.07
N VAL A 382 -32.61 0.53 2.00
CA VAL A 382 -34.03 0.89 1.99
C VAL A 382 -34.80 -0.24 1.33
N GLY A 383 -35.55 -1.00 2.14
CA GLY A 383 -36.29 -2.18 1.71
C GLY A 383 -36.79 -2.98 2.89
#